data_AF-A0A7S1UWU9-F1
#
_entry.id   AF-A0A7S1UWU9-F1
#
_cell.length_a   1.000
_cell.length_b   1.000
_cell.length_c   1.000
_cell.angle_alpha   90.00
_cell.angle_beta   90.00
_cell.angle_gamma   90.00
#
_symmetry.space_group_name_H-M   'P 1'
#
loop_
_entity.id
_entity.type
_entity.pdbx_description
1 polymer ?
#
loop_
_entity_poly.entity_id
_entity_poly.type
_entity_poly.pdbx_seq_one_letter_code
_entity_poly.pdbx_strand_id
1 'polypeptide(L)'
;YLDSHPYHVFFEQGRAFTPRQHIAYVCRSNTGEVKECCYEDAPNNTVPSHGISRIIGEWSGAYDTLPTAMVPYLMKGISTFGQAPFINRTLSRERKDFLRHFVEAQMVAYEARDAGVSSGWLFWNFKMEGGAFAEWDFLRGVKEGWMPPIPEPHVASEDLYGSCYEIYNRTNDDYSLVVDEFPDPRTLDWTQWQGWDANDDFVMSDPNIPNAPYYGPPRPWYIRMLFPMMLAGLFVFVLRRWQTRKHRESVGYTELKV
;
A
#
# COMPACT_ATOMS: atom_id res chain seq x y z
N TYR A 1 -6.94 2.39 -19.43
CA TYR A 1 -6.02 2.44 -18.28
C TYR A 1 -6.77 2.07 -17.01
N LEU A 2 -6.12 1.37 -16.09
CA LEU A 2 -6.55 1.28 -14.70
C LEU A 2 -6.07 2.53 -13.98
N ASP A 3 -6.97 3.17 -13.25
CA ASP A 3 -6.69 4.35 -12.46
C ASP A 3 -6.49 3.96 -10.99
N SER A 4 -5.40 4.40 -10.36
CA SER A 4 -5.05 4.10 -8.98
C SER A 4 -4.76 5.37 -8.21
N HIS A 5 -5.29 5.47 -6.99
CA HIS A 5 -5.29 6.69 -6.17
C HIS A 5 -4.61 6.47 -4.80
N PRO A 6 -3.28 6.37 -4.75
CA PRO A 6 -2.56 6.20 -3.49
C PRO A 6 -2.58 7.46 -2.61
N TYR A 7 -2.90 7.28 -1.33
CA TYR A 7 -2.87 8.34 -0.32
C TYR A 7 -2.41 7.79 1.02
N HIS A 8 -1.72 8.62 1.82
CA HIS A 8 -1.20 8.24 3.14
C HIS A 8 -2.00 8.83 4.31
N VAL A 9 -3.02 9.64 4.01
CA VAL A 9 -3.73 10.48 5.00
C VAL A 9 -5.10 9.96 5.43
N PHE A 10 -5.68 9.04 4.69
CA PHE A 10 -7.06 8.59 4.90
C PHE A 10 -7.18 7.40 5.86
N PHE A 11 -6.06 6.94 6.40
CA PHE A 11 -6.01 5.93 7.45
C PHE A 11 -5.04 6.37 8.53
N GLU A 12 -5.29 5.94 9.76
CA GLU A 12 -4.59 6.43 10.95
C GLU A 12 -3.11 6.08 10.95
N GLN A 13 -2.81 4.82 10.66
CA GLN A 13 -1.45 4.28 10.68
C GLN A 13 -0.57 5.08 9.73
N GLY A 14 -1.10 5.38 8.53
CA GLY A 14 -0.43 6.17 7.51
C GLY A 14 -0.01 7.53 8.03
N ARG A 15 -0.90 8.23 8.75
CA ARG A 15 -0.61 9.54 9.35
C ARG A 15 0.41 9.49 10.47
N ALA A 16 0.50 8.36 11.17
CA ALA A 16 1.45 8.14 12.25
C ALA A 16 2.83 7.66 11.77
N PHE A 17 3.08 7.58 10.46
CA PHE A 17 4.39 7.18 9.94
C PHE A 17 5.45 8.24 10.24
N THR A 18 6.65 7.78 10.58
CA THR A 18 7.84 8.61 10.50
C THR A 18 8.11 9.01 9.04
N PRO A 19 8.87 10.09 8.80
CA PRO A 19 9.26 10.49 7.45
C PRO A 19 9.81 9.34 6.61
N ARG A 20 10.72 8.52 7.15
CA ARG A 20 11.27 7.37 6.41
C ARG A 20 10.25 6.25 6.22
N GLN A 21 9.33 6.06 7.16
CA GLN A 21 8.26 5.07 7.00
C GLN A 21 7.31 5.44 5.85
N HIS A 22 7.00 6.72 5.65
CA HIS A 22 6.27 7.16 4.46
C HIS A 22 7.03 6.82 3.16
N ILE A 23 8.34 7.10 3.09
CA ILE A 23 9.15 6.75 1.92
C ILE A 23 9.16 5.23 1.69
N ALA A 24 9.39 4.45 2.74
CA ALA A 24 9.44 3.00 2.65
C ALA A 24 8.10 2.42 2.17
N TYR A 25 6.98 2.96 2.64
CA TYR A 25 5.65 2.53 2.23
C TYR A 25 5.42 2.78 0.73
N VAL A 26 5.73 3.99 0.22
CA VAL A 26 5.66 4.29 -1.22
C VAL A 26 6.51 3.32 -2.05
N CYS A 27 7.76 3.16 -1.65
CA CYS A 27 8.76 2.42 -2.41
C CYS A 27 8.54 0.90 -2.41
N ARG A 28 7.73 0.38 -1.47
CA ARG A 28 7.46 -1.05 -1.35
C ARG A 28 6.02 -1.39 -1.66
N SER A 29 5.08 -0.82 -0.91
CA SER A 29 3.65 -1.11 -1.06
C SER A 29 3.15 -0.53 -2.36
N ASN A 30 3.21 0.80 -2.52
CA ASN A 30 2.63 1.45 -3.69
C ASN A 30 3.36 1.02 -4.97
N THR A 31 4.69 0.95 -4.94
CA THR A 31 5.46 0.45 -6.11
C THR A 31 5.10 -0.98 -6.46
N GLY A 32 4.95 -1.86 -5.45
CA GLY A 32 4.51 -3.25 -5.65
C GLY A 32 3.15 -3.31 -6.32
N GLU A 33 2.16 -2.62 -5.75
CA GLU A 33 0.81 -2.55 -6.29
C GLU A 33 0.79 -2.05 -7.73
N VAL A 34 1.55 -0.99 -8.04
CA VAL A 34 1.68 -0.43 -9.40
C VAL A 34 2.26 -1.45 -10.37
N LYS A 35 3.21 -2.28 -9.92
CA LYS A 35 3.88 -3.31 -10.72
C LYS A 35 3.13 -4.64 -10.80
N GLU A 36 2.09 -4.86 -10.00
CA GLU A 36 1.40 -6.16 -9.93
C GLU A 36 0.45 -6.43 -11.09
N CYS A 37 -0.11 -5.39 -11.70
CA CYS A 37 -1.13 -5.55 -12.74
C CYS A 37 -0.56 -5.56 -14.14
N CYS A 38 -1.48 -5.88 -15.05
CA CYS A 38 -1.41 -5.44 -16.44
C CYS A 38 -0.39 -6.24 -17.26
N TYR A 39 -0.36 -7.55 -17.04
CA TYR A 39 0.42 -8.50 -17.82
C TYR A 39 -0.49 -9.51 -18.53
N GLU A 40 -0.08 -9.97 -19.70
CA GLU A 40 -0.76 -11.02 -20.47
C GLU A 40 -0.46 -12.43 -19.94
N ASP A 41 0.67 -12.59 -19.26
CA ASP A 41 1.21 -13.87 -18.82
C ASP A 41 1.09 -14.09 -17.30
N ALA A 42 0.12 -13.44 -16.65
CA ALA A 42 -0.13 -13.63 -15.23
C ALA A 42 -0.27 -15.14 -14.88
N PRO A 43 0.39 -15.64 -13.83
CA PRO A 43 1.04 -14.90 -12.75
C PRO A 43 2.55 -14.65 -12.93
N ASN A 44 3.14 -14.93 -14.10
CA ASN A 44 4.58 -14.74 -14.31
C ASN A 44 4.97 -13.26 -14.39
N ASN A 45 4.04 -12.40 -14.85
CA ASN A 45 4.19 -10.96 -14.91
C ASN A 45 5.45 -10.49 -15.65
N THR A 46 5.74 -11.12 -16.81
CA THR A 46 6.91 -10.78 -17.63
C THR A 46 6.56 -10.11 -18.95
N VAL A 47 5.29 -10.19 -19.38
CA VAL A 47 4.82 -9.62 -20.64
C VAL A 47 3.76 -8.57 -20.35
N PRO A 48 4.10 -7.26 -20.35
CA PRO A 48 3.14 -6.18 -20.20
C PRO A 48 2.01 -6.30 -21.22
N SER A 49 0.77 -6.05 -20.79
CA SER A 49 -0.40 -6.21 -21.62
C SER A 49 -0.52 -5.11 -22.66
N HIS A 50 -0.86 -5.50 -23.89
CA HIS A 50 -1.19 -4.55 -24.96
C HIS A 50 -2.60 -3.96 -24.83
N GLY A 51 -3.48 -4.57 -24.04
CA GLY A 51 -4.88 -4.17 -23.90
C GLY A 51 -5.17 -3.29 -22.68
N ILE A 52 -4.36 -3.39 -21.63
CA ILE A 52 -4.54 -2.65 -20.38
C ILE A 52 -3.20 -2.20 -19.81
N SER A 53 -3.17 -0.96 -19.31
CA SER A 53 -2.02 -0.35 -18.63
C SER A 53 -2.55 0.44 -17.43
N ARG A 54 -1.67 0.90 -16.53
CA ARG A 54 -2.02 1.67 -15.33
C ARG A 54 -1.59 3.13 -15.44
N ILE A 55 -2.34 4.01 -14.79
CA ILE A 55 -1.98 5.40 -14.52
C ILE A 55 -2.29 5.72 -13.05
N ILE A 56 -1.48 6.55 -12.42
CA ILE A 56 -1.78 7.09 -11.10
C ILE A 56 -2.55 8.39 -11.27
N GLY A 57 -3.89 8.30 -11.32
CA GLY A 57 -4.72 9.47 -11.64
C GLY A 57 -4.87 10.46 -10.50
N GLU A 58 -4.59 10.05 -9.26
CA GLU A 58 -4.60 10.95 -8.11
C GLU A 58 -3.56 10.53 -7.06
N TRP A 59 -2.86 11.52 -6.51
CA TRP A 59 -1.99 11.40 -5.34
C TRP A 59 -1.67 12.81 -4.85
N SER A 60 -1.13 12.97 -3.65
CA SER A 60 -0.74 14.29 -3.15
C SER A 60 0.51 14.24 -2.29
N GLY A 61 1.01 15.40 -1.87
CA GLY A 61 2.05 15.49 -0.85
C GLY A 61 1.51 15.29 0.57
N ALA A 62 0.20 15.10 0.76
CA ALA A 62 -0.42 15.07 2.07
C ALA A 62 -0.13 13.76 2.79
N TYR A 63 0.24 13.86 4.08
CA TYR A 63 0.67 12.69 4.86
C TYR A 63 0.14 12.65 6.30
N ASP A 64 -0.18 13.77 6.95
CA ASP A 64 -0.56 13.80 8.38
C ASP A 64 -1.90 14.48 8.72
N THR A 65 -2.49 15.21 7.77
CA THR A 65 -3.73 15.97 7.98
C THR A 65 -4.90 15.25 7.32
N LEU A 66 -5.84 14.76 8.14
CA LEU A 66 -7.07 14.13 7.68
C LEU A 66 -8.07 15.20 7.15
N PRO A 67 -8.36 15.24 5.84
CA PRO A 67 -9.21 16.29 5.27
C PRO A 67 -10.64 16.31 5.81
N THR A 68 -11.20 15.13 6.10
CA THR A 68 -12.57 14.98 6.63
C THR A 68 -12.73 15.59 8.02
N ALA A 69 -11.66 15.70 8.79
CA ALA A 69 -11.64 16.41 10.08
C ALA A 69 -11.29 17.89 9.92
N MET A 70 -10.36 18.23 9.03
CA MET A 70 -9.88 19.60 8.84
C MET A 70 -10.98 20.50 8.25
N VAL A 71 -11.74 20.03 7.26
CA VAL A 71 -12.78 20.87 6.62
C VAL A 71 -13.83 21.37 7.63
N PRO A 72 -14.47 20.53 8.47
CA PRO A 72 -15.39 21.02 9.51
C PRO A 72 -14.74 22.01 10.49
N TYR A 73 -13.48 21.78 10.87
CA TYR A 73 -12.74 22.70 11.73
C TYR A 73 -12.56 24.08 11.07
N LEU A 74 -12.21 24.11 9.79
CA LEU A 74 -12.10 25.34 9.01
C LEU A 74 -13.43 26.08 8.91
N MET A 75 -14.50 25.37 8.56
CA MET A 75 -15.85 25.94 8.42
C MET A 75 -16.36 26.52 9.74
N LYS A 76 -16.08 25.86 10.87
CA LYS A 76 -16.41 26.37 12.20
C LYS A 76 -15.69 27.69 12.48
N GLY A 77 -14.41 27.80 12.14
CA GLY A 77 -13.65 29.03 12.31
C GLY A 77 -14.19 30.17 11.44
N ILE A 78 -14.56 29.89 10.19
CA ILE A 78 -15.20 30.88 9.30
C ILE A 78 -16.53 31.36 9.90
N SER A 79 -17.38 30.42 10.33
CA SER A 79 -18.70 30.74 10.90
C SER A 79 -18.59 31.56 12.20
N THR A 80 -17.61 31.25 13.05
CA THR A 80 -17.47 31.88 14.38
C THR A 80 -16.71 33.20 14.33
N PHE A 81 -15.65 33.29 13.52
CA PHE A 81 -14.70 34.40 13.53
C PHE A 81 -14.60 35.15 12.20
N GLY A 82 -15.32 34.71 11.16
CA GLY A 82 -15.25 35.29 9.82
C GLY A 82 -13.97 34.94 9.05
N GLN A 83 -13.12 34.05 9.57
CA GLN A 83 -11.85 33.69 8.97
C GLN A 83 -11.57 32.19 9.09
N ALA A 84 -11.02 31.59 8.02
CA ALA A 84 -10.53 30.22 8.06
C ALA A 84 -9.24 30.13 8.91
N PRO A 85 -9.20 29.26 9.93
CA PRO A 85 -7.94 28.88 10.58
C PRO A 85 -6.92 28.41 9.54
N PHE A 86 -5.63 28.59 9.83
CA PHE A 86 -4.54 28.15 8.95
C PHE A 86 -4.54 28.72 7.51
N ILE A 87 -5.33 29.76 7.21
CA ILE A 87 -5.37 30.38 5.88
C ILE A 87 -3.98 30.86 5.41
N ASN A 88 -3.14 31.29 6.35
CA ASN A 88 -1.76 31.75 6.11
C ASN A 88 -0.70 30.78 6.67
N ARG A 89 -1.03 29.49 6.84
CA ARG A 89 -0.08 28.50 7.38
C ARG A 89 1.18 28.45 6.51
N THR A 90 2.34 28.53 7.17
CA THR A 90 3.66 28.36 6.56
C THR A 90 4.22 27.01 6.97
N LEU A 91 4.92 26.35 6.05
CA LEU A 91 5.58 25.07 6.32
C LEU A 91 6.97 25.32 6.88
N SER A 92 7.37 24.58 7.92
CA SER A 92 8.74 24.57 8.41
C SER A 92 9.72 24.13 7.31
N ARG A 93 11.01 24.41 7.50
CA ARG A 93 12.03 23.98 6.53
C ARG A 93 12.10 22.46 6.48
N GLU A 94 12.10 21.83 7.65
CA GLU A 94 12.19 20.39 7.87
C GLU A 94 11.01 19.68 7.18
N ARG A 95 9.79 20.24 7.30
CA ARG A 95 8.60 19.73 6.62
C ARG A 95 8.69 19.83 5.10
N LYS A 96 9.24 20.93 4.57
CA LYS A 96 9.45 21.07 3.11
C LYS A 96 10.53 20.13 2.59
N ASP A 97 11.60 19.95 3.35
CA ASP A 97 12.69 19.03 3.01
C ASP A 97 12.17 17.57 3.01
N PHE A 98 11.32 17.20 3.96
CA PHE A 98 10.62 15.91 3.93
C PHE A 98 9.67 15.79 2.74
N LEU A 99 8.77 16.77 2.54
CA LEU A 99 7.82 16.76 1.42
C LEU A 99 8.53 16.58 0.08
N ARG A 100 9.72 17.20 -0.06
CA ARG A 100 10.57 17.03 -1.24
C ARG A 100 10.92 15.56 -1.47
N HIS A 101 11.47 14.89 -0.47
CA HIS A 101 11.82 13.47 -0.59
C HIS A 101 10.58 12.58 -0.77
N PHE A 102 9.48 12.90 -0.11
CA PHE A 102 8.23 12.14 -0.20
C PHE A 102 7.63 12.20 -1.61
N VAL A 103 7.58 13.38 -2.20
CA VAL A 103 7.12 13.60 -3.58
C VAL A 103 8.06 12.94 -4.59
N GLU A 104 9.38 13.06 -4.42
CA GLU A 104 10.36 12.40 -5.29
C GLU A 104 10.18 10.87 -5.26
N ALA A 105 10.01 10.27 -4.07
CA ALA A 105 9.76 8.84 -3.94
C ALA A 105 8.47 8.41 -4.63
N GLN A 106 7.39 9.20 -4.50
CA GLN A 106 6.13 8.95 -5.17
C GLN A 106 6.28 8.97 -6.69
N MET A 107 6.97 9.98 -7.25
CA MET A 107 7.20 10.06 -8.70
C MET A 107 8.03 8.89 -9.22
N VAL A 108 9.11 8.52 -8.51
CA VAL A 108 9.94 7.33 -8.83
C VAL A 108 9.09 6.06 -8.82
N ALA A 109 8.28 5.86 -7.79
CA ALA A 109 7.40 4.70 -7.65
C ALA A 109 6.33 4.63 -8.75
N TYR A 110 5.68 5.76 -9.05
CA TYR A 110 4.50 5.81 -9.91
C TYR A 110 4.84 5.76 -11.39
N GLU A 111 6.04 6.17 -11.77
CA GLU A 111 6.53 5.97 -13.14
C GLU A 111 6.89 4.50 -13.42
N ALA A 112 7.25 3.72 -12.39
CA ALA A 112 7.52 2.27 -12.45
C ALA A 112 8.27 1.83 -13.73
N ARG A 113 9.33 2.58 -14.06
CA ARG A 113 10.07 2.51 -15.33
C ARG A 113 10.43 1.10 -15.75
N ASP A 114 10.88 0.29 -14.80
CA ASP A 114 11.38 -1.07 -15.02
C ASP A 114 10.29 -2.08 -15.39
N ALA A 115 9.03 -1.83 -14.99
CA ALA A 115 7.93 -2.74 -15.25
C ALA A 115 7.20 -2.44 -16.57
N GLY A 116 7.30 -1.22 -17.10
CA GLY A 116 6.66 -0.83 -18.37
C GLY A 116 5.12 -0.88 -18.36
N VAL A 117 4.50 -1.04 -17.19
CA VAL A 117 3.03 -1.14 -17.03
C VAL A 117 2.38 0.18 -16.61
N SER A 118 3.13 1.12 -16.03
CA SER A 118 2.64 2.43 -15.61
C SER A 118 2.91 3.51 -16.65
N SER A 119 1.94 4.40 -16.83
CA SER A 119 1.98 5.52 -17.79
C SER A 119 2.22 6.88 -17.12
N GLY A 120 2.64 6.88 -15.86
CA GLY A 120 2.92 8.10 -15.09
C GLY A 120 1.81 8.45 -14.11
N TRP A 121 1.70 9.74 -13.80
CA TRP A 121 0.94 10.22 -12.64
C TRP A 121 0.30 11.59 -12.87
N LEU A 122 -0.75 11.87 -12.09
CA LEU A 122 -1.50 13.12 -12.05
C LEU A 122 -1.64 13.58 -10.60
N PHE A 123 -1.05 14.73 -10.26
CA PHE A 123 -1.08 15.26 -8.89
C PHE A 123 -2.45 15.86 -8.56
N TRP A 124 -3.01 15.46 -7.43
CA TRP A 124 -4.23 16.01 -6.84
C TRP A 124 -3.88 17.03 -5.74
N ASN A 125 -4.07 18.32 -5.94
CA ASN A 125 -4.71 19.02 -7.05
C ASN A 125 -3.82 20.16 -7.57
N PHE A 126 -4.19 20.74 -8.72
CA PHE A 126 -3.44 21.82 -9.35
C PHE A 126 -3.27 23.04 -8.42
N LYS A 127 -4.31 23.40 -7.65
CA LYS A 127 -4.31 24.58 -6.77
C LYS A 127 -5.26 24.37 -5.59
N MET A 128 -4.92 24.93 -4.42
CA MET A 128 -5.83 25.08 -3.29
C MET A 128 -6.05 26.57 -2.94
N GLU A 129 -7.10 26.85 -2.18
CA GLU A 129 -7.32 28.16 -1.58
C GLU A 129 -6.78 28.18 -0.15
N GLY A 130 -5.86 29.10 0.13
CA GLY A 130 -5.26 29.26 1.45
C GLY A 130 -4.22 28.20 1.82
N GLY A 131 -3.81 28.22 3.09
CA GLY A 131 -2.68 27.44 3.58
C GLY A 131 -3.02 26.17 4.37
N ALA A 132 -4.30 25.91 4.64
CA ALA A 132 -4.70 24.74 5.43
C ALA A 132 -4.28 23.43 4.76
N PHE A 133 -4.43 23.33 3.45
CA PHE A 133 -4.12 22.15 2.64
C PHE A 133 -2.89 22.38 1.73
N ALA A 134 -1.79 22.90 2.29
CA ALA A 134 -0.59 23.25 1.52
C ALA A 134 -0.04 22.06 0.71
N GLU A 135 -0.08 20.86 1.28
CA GLU A 135 0.43 19.62 0.70
C GLU A 135 -0.44 19.08 -0.47
N TRP A 136 -1.62 19.66 -0.66
CA TRP A 136 -2.54 19.37 -1.77
C TRP A 136 -2.45 20.39 -2.91
N ASP A 137 -1.60 21.43 -2.77
CA ASP A 137 -1.47 22.53 -3.72
C ASP A 137 -0.19 22.39 -4.55
N PHE A 138 -0.32 21.86 -5.77
CA PHE A 138 0.80 21.66 -6.69
C PHE A 138 1.56 22.97 -6.96
N LEU A 139 0.85 24.04 -7.31
CA LEU A 139 1.47 25.34 -7.65
C LEU A 139 2.24 25.92 -6.48
N ARG A 140 1.67 25.83 -5.27
CA ARG A 140 2.36 26.23 -4.05
C ARG A 140 3.61 25.37 -3.83
N GLY A 141 3.51 24.06 -4.03
CA GLY A 141 4.65 23.17 -3.88
C GLY A 141 5.82 23.50 -4.79
N VAL A 142 5.54 23.83 -6.05
CA VAL A 142 6.56 24.27 -7.00
C VAL A 142 7.16 25.60 -6.54
N LYS A 143 6.33 26.54 -6.09
CA LYS A 143 6.78 27.85 -5.60
C LYS A 143 7.64 27.76 -4.33
N GLU A 144 7.30 26.85 -3.42
CA GLU A 144 8.00 26.66 -2.13
C GLU A 144 9.18 25.69 -2.21
N GLY A 145 9.33 25.00 -3.35
CA GLY A 145 10.47 24.14 -3.68
C GLY A 145 10.36 22.69 -3.22
N TRP A 146 9.27 22.30 -2.54
CA TRP A 146 9.07 20.91 -2.13
C TRP A 146 8.48 20.04 -3.24
N MET A 147 7.72 20.60 -4.18
CA MET A 147 7.39 19.91 -5.42
C MET A 147 8.54 20.15 -6.43
N PRO A 148 9.11 19.10 -7.04
CA PRO A 148 10.10 19.29 -8.09
C PRO A 148 9.50 19.97 -9.32
N PRO A 149 10.34 20.66 -10.12
CA PRO A 149 9.92 21.08 -11.45
C PRO A 149 9.51 19.85 -12.26
N ILE A 150 8.55 20.05 -13.17
CA ILE A 150 8.09 18.98 -14.05
C ILE A 150 9.28 18.51 -14.89
N PRO A 151 9.61 17.20 -14.88
CA PRO A 151 10.71 16.67 -15.66
C PRO A 151 10.44 16.80 -17.16
N GLU A 152 11.51 16.86 -17.95
CA GLU A 152 11.40 16.82 -19.41
C GLU A 152 10.74 15.51 -19.89
N PRO A 153 10.02 15.52 -21.01
CA PRO A 153 9.49 14.30 -21.59
C PRO A 153 10.58 13.24 -21.76
N HIS A 154 10.28 11.99 -21.39
CA HIS A 154 11.19 10.83 -21.49
C HIS A 154 12.37 10.80 -20.51
N VAL A 155 12.47 11.74 -19.57
CA VAL A 155 13.41 11.64 -18.44
C VAL A 155 12.69 10.98 -17.27
N ALA A 156 13.19 9.84 -16.81
CA ALA A 156 12.61 9.16 -15.66
C ALA A 156 12.98 9.89 -14.36
N SER A 157 12.05 9.94 -13.42
CA SER A 157 12.24 10.51 -12.10
C SER A 157 13.37 9.84 -11.32
N GLU A 158 13.60 8.53 -11.52
CA GLU A 158 14.72 7.82 -10.90
C GLU A 158 16.08 8.34 -11.37
N ASP A 159 16.21 8.73 -12.65
CA ASP A 159 17.46 9.29 -13.19
C ASP A 159 17.76 10.70 -12.62
N LEU A 160 16.72 11.41 -12.18
CA LEU A 160 16.81 12.77 -11.62
C LEU A 160 17.01 12.79 -10.11
N TYR A 161 16.27 11.95 -9.39
CA TYR A 161 16.17 12.02 -7.93
C TYR A 161 16.92 10.89 -7.22
N GLY A 162 17.36 9.89 -7.96
CA GLY A 162 17.94 8.66 -7.44
C GLY A 162 16.90 7.58 -7.19
N SER A 163 17.39 6.42 -6.78
CA SER A 163 16.53 5.28 -6.44
C SER A 163 15.72 5.55 -5.17
N CYS A 164 14.61 4.83 -5.02
CA CYS A 164 13.80 4.81 -3.80
C CYS A 164 14.62 4.58 -2.53
N TYR A 165 15.65 3.74 -2.61
CA TYR A 165 16.57 3.44 -1.51
C TYR A 165 17.47 4.64 -1.13
N GLU A 166 17.98 5.36 -2.13
CA GLU A 166 18.78 6.57 -1.90
C GLU A 166 17.95 7.68 -1.26
N ILE A 167 16.71 7.87 -1.73
CA ILE A 167 15.75 8.83 -1.17
C ILE A 167 15.44 8.51 0.29
N TYR A 168 15.17 7.23 0.59
CA TYR A 168 14.95 6.76 1.96
C TYR A 168 16.13 7.11 2.88
N ASN A 169 17.36 6.76 2.46
CA ASN A 169 18.55 6.96 3.29
C ASN A 169 18.86 8.43 3.56
N ARG A 170 18.62 9.32 2.59
CA ARG A 170 18.83 10.77 2.77
C ARG A 170 17.69 11.50 3.49
N THR A 171 16.55 10.83 3.72
CA THR A 171 15.42 11.41 4.44
C THR A 171 15.73 11.49 5.93
N ASN A 172 15.59 12.68 6.52
CA ASN A 172 15.64 12.88 7.96
C ASN A 172 14.39 12.25 8.59
N ASP A 173 14.59 11.40 9.60
CA ASP A 173 13.53 10.60 10.23
C ASP A 173 12.99 11.20 11.54
N ASP A 174 13.29 12.47 11.81
CA ASP A 174 12.77 13.16 12.98
C ASP A 174 11.26 13.42 12.84
N TYR A 175 10.48 12.57 13.51
CA TYR A 175 9.02 12.66 13.57
C TYR A 175 8.55 14.03 14.08
N SER A 176 9.19 14.54 15.12
CA SER A 176 8.70 15.70 15.90
C SER A 176 8.82 17.04 15.18
N LEU A 177 9.64 17.10 14.13
CA LEU A 177 9.87 18.32 13.33
C LEU A 177 9.05 18.35 12.04
N VAL A 178 8.51 17.19 11.64
CA VAL A 178 7.90 16.99 10.35
C VAL A 178 6.41 16.71 10.50
N VAL A 179 6.06 15.75 11.34
CA VAL A 179 4.70 15.21 11.44
C VAL A 179 3.92 15.94 12.53
N ASP A 180 2.85 16.63 12.10
CA ASP A 180 1.91 17.34 12.96
C ASP A 180 0.50 16.82 12.66
N GLU A 181 0.20 15.63 13.19
CA GLU A 181 -1.06 14.94 12.88
C GLU A 181 -2.29 15.78 13.22
N PHE A 182 -3.19 15.88 12.25
CA PHE A 182 -4.49 16.51 12.44
C PHE A 182 -5.61 15.53 12.05
N PRO A 183 -6.58 15.27 12.93
CA PRO A 183 -6.70 15.78 14.30
C PRO A 183 -5.63 15.16 15.24
N ASP A 184 -5.28 15.86 16.32
CA ASP A 184 -4.26 15.39 17.27
C ASP A 184 -4.72 14.06 17.91
N PRO A 185 -4.01 12.94 17.67
CA PRO A 185 -4.44 11.62 18.12
C PRO A 185 -4.53 11.53 19.65
N ARG A 186 -3.79 12.36 20.38
CA ARG A 186 -3.82 12.40 21.86
C ARG A 186 -5.13 12.97 22.42
N THR A 187 -5.91 13.65 21.57
CA THR A 187 -7.15 14.33 21.96
C THR A 187 -8.41 13.61 21.48
N LEU A 188 -8.25 12.56 20.67
CA LEU A 188 -9.35 11.83 20.09
C LEU A 188 -9.96 10.83 21.07
N ASP A 189 -11.28 10.67 20.99
CA ASP A 189 -11.97 9.55 21.61
C ASP A 189 -11.58 8.27 20.87
N TRP A 190 -10.94 7.34 21.58
CA TRP A 190 -10.50 6.04 21.08
C TRP A 190 -11.62 5.22 20.44
N THR A 191 -12.90 5.52 20.73
CA THR A 191 -14.06 4.85 20.12
C THR A 191 -14.47 5.44 18.76
N GLN A 192 -14.06 6.67 18.45
CA GLN A 192 -14.21 7.30 17.13
C GLN A 192 -12.94 7.19 16.28
N TRP A 193 -11.83 6.86 16.92
CA TRP A 193 -10.59 6.47 16.29
C TRP A 193 -10.86 5.24 15.42
N GLN A 194 -10.37 5.20 14.18
CA GLN A 194 -10.60 4.09 13.24
C GLN A 194 -9.96 2.75 13.69
N GLY A 195 -9.54 2.66 14.95
CA GLY A 195 -8.86 1.51 15.54
C GLY A 195 -7.44 1.41 15.03
N TRP A 196 -6.59 0.77 15.83
CA TRP A 196 -5.42 0.12 15.25
C TRP A 196 -5.99 -1.03 14.43
N ASP A 197 -6.19 -0.81 13.14
CA ASP A 197 -6.18 -1.92 12.19
C ASP A 197 -4.72 -2.39 12.13
N ALA A 198 -4.32 -3.12 13.17
CA ALA A 198 -3.07 -3.85 13.18
C ALA A 198 -3.26 -5.03 12.23
N ASN A 199 -3.30 -4.74 10.93
CA ASN A 199 -3.31 -5.78 9.93
C ASN A 199 -1.95 -6.49 10.02
N ASP A 200 -1.95 -7.80 10.15
CA ASP A 200 -0.73 -8.62 10.28
C ASP A 200 0.12 -8.63 9.00
N ASP A 201 -0.48 -8.20 7.88
CA ASP A 201 0.21 -7.85 6.64
C ASP A 201 1.11 -6.60 6.77
N PHE A 202 0.98 -5.84 7.85
CA PHE A 202 1.71 -4.60 8.09
C PHE A 202 3.07 -4.85 8.76
N VAL A 203 3.96 -5.58 8.08
CA VAL A 203 5.38 -5.64 8.47
C VAL A 203 6.09 -4.45 7.84
N MET A 204 6.23 -3.36 8.60
CA MET A 204 7.17 -2.30 8.23
C MET A 204 8.58 -2.86 8.22
N SER A 205 9.00 -3.22 7.03
CA SER A 205 10.30 -3.80 6.78
C SER A 205 11.20 -2.64 6.35
N ASP A 206 12.25 -2.38 7.13
CA ASP A 206 13.35 -1.48 6.76
C ASP A 206 13.76 -1.83 5.30
N PRO A 207 13.84 -0.86 4.37
CA PRO A 207 14.24 -1.13 2.99
C PRO A 207 15.66 -1.68 2.86
N ASN A 208 16.48 -1.63 3.92
CA ASN A 208 17.75 -2.34 4.02
C ASN A 208 17.58 -3.85 4.24
N ILE A 209 16.41 -4.30 4.67
CA ILE A 209 16.10 -5.72 4.80
C ILE A 209 15.73 -6.21 3.40
N PRO A 210 16.52 -7.13 2.81
CA PRO A 210 16.20 -7.72 1.51
C PRO A 210 14.76 -8.21 1.57
N ASN A 211 13.99 -8.00 0.49
CA ASN A 211 12.67 -8.61 0.36
C ASN A 211 12.84 -10.10 0.69
N ALA A 212 12.35 -10.52 1.86
CA ALA A 212 12.23 -11.94 2.12
C ALA A 212 11.37 -12.45 0.98
N PRO A 213 11.83 -13.42 0.16
CA PRO A 213 10.99 -13.97 -0.87
C PRO A 213 9.67 -14.34 -0.20
N TYR A 214 8.56 -13.88 -0.77
CA TYR A 214 7.23 -14.12 -0.21
C TYR A 214 7.04 -15.63 -0.15
N TYR A 215 7.42 -16.22 0.99
CA TYR A 215 7.09 -17.58 1.33
C TYR A 215 5.62 -17.51 1.69
N GLY A 216 4.75 -17.52 0.67
CA GLY A 216 3.36 -17.87 0.88
C GLY A 216 3.33 -19.07 1.82
N PRO A 217 2.41 -19.09 2.80
CA PRO A 217 2.46 -19.99 3.95
C PRO A 217 2.89 -21.37 3.47
N PRO A 218 3.99 -21.93 4.02
CA PRO A 218 4.63 -23.10 3.45
C PRO A 218 3.55 -24.11 3.16
N ARG A 219 3.31 -24.39 1.86
CA ARG A 219 2.28 -25.33 1.43
C ARG A 219 2.44 -26.55 2.33
N PRO A 220 1.50 -26.80 3.25
CA PRO A 220 1.89 -27.58 4.39
C PRO A 220 2.27 -28.96 3.90
N TRP A 221 3.52 -29.35 4.13
CA TRP A 221 4.07 -30.59 3.64
C TRP A 221 3.22 -31.79 4.10
N TYR A 222 2.50 -31.62 5.22
CA TYR A 222 1.49 -32.57 5.70
C TYR A 222 0.31 -32.76 4.73
N ILE A 223 -0.11 -31.76 3.95
CA ILE A 223 -1.17 -31.93 2.93
C ILE A 223 -0.69 -32.88 1.81
N ARG A 224 0.59 -32.82 1.42
CA ARG A 224 1.18 -33.78 0.48
C ARG A 224 1.34 -35.19 1.06
N MET A 225 1.44 -35.34 2.39
CA MET A 225 1.46 -36.66 3.04
C MET A 225 0.08 -37.21 3.40
N LEU A 226 -0.91 -36.35 3.69
CA LEU A 226 -2.27 -36.78 4.05
C LEU A 226 -3.00 -37.41 2.86
N PHE A 227 -2.78 -36.91 1.64
CA PHE A 227 -3.43 -37.46 0.45
C PHE A 227 -3.06 -38.93 0.17
N PRO A 228 -1.77 -39.33 0.15
CA PRO A 228 -1.40 -40.73 0.00
C PRO A 228 -1.77 -41.59 1.22
N MET A 229 -1.75 -41.05 2.44
CA MET A 229 -2.21 -41.80 3.63
C MET A 229 -3.72 -42.09 3.59
N MET A 230 -4.54 -41.12 3.17
CA MET A 230 -5.98 -41.34 3.00
C MET A 230 -6.28 -42.35 1.88
N LEU A 231 -5.55 -42.29 0.75
CA LEU A 231 -5.67 -43.28 -0.32
C LEU A 231 -5.26 -44.69 0.14
N ALA A 232 -4.17 -44.81 0.91
CA ALA A 232 -3.73 -46.08 1.47
C ALA A 232 -4.75 -46.64 2.47
N GLY A 233 -5.31 -45.81 3.35
CA GLY A 233 -6.38 -46.20 4.28
C GLY A 233 -7.63 -46.69 3.57
N LEU A 234 -8.05 -45.99 2.50
CA LEU A 234 -9.21 -46.37 1.69
C LEU A 234 -8.97 -47.69 0.95
N PHE A 235 -7.76 -47.91 0.43
CA PHE A 235 -7.38 -49.15 -0.24
C PHE A 235 -7.38 -50.35 0.72
N VAL A 236 -6.82 -50.19 1.92
CA VAL A 236 -6.86 -51.22 2.98
C VAL A 236 -8.30 -51.52 3.39
N PHE A 237 -9.14 -50.50 3.54
CA PHE A 237 -10.55 -50.68 3.89
C PHE A 237 -11.32 -51.48 2.82
N VAL A 238 -11.12 -51.14 1.54
CA VAL A 238 -11.74 -51.85 0.41
C VAL A 238 -11.26 -53.30 0.33
N LEU A 239 -9.96 -53.55 0.46
CA LEU A 239 -9.40 -54.91 0.49
C LEU A 239 -9.97 -55.74 1.63
N ARG A 240 -10.07 -55.17 2.84
CA ARG A 240 -10.60 -55.86 4.01
C ARG A 240 -12.09 -56.20 3.82
N ARG A 241 -12.88 -55.28 3.25
CA ARG A 241 -14.28 -55.54 2.90
C ARG A 241 -14.41 -56.66 1.86
N TRP A 242 -13.57 -56.65 0.83
CA TRP A 242 -13.56 -57.68 -0.21
C TRP A 242 -13.22 -59.06 0.34
N GLN A 243 -12.22 -59.15 1.22
CA GLN A 243 -11.86 -60.39 1.91
C GLN A 243 -12.99 -60.91 2.81
N THR A 244 -13.65 -60.05 3.59
CA THR A 244 -14.81 -60.46 4.42
C THR A 244 -15.99 -60.96 3.59
N ARG A 245 -16.22 -60.37 2.40
CA ARG A 245 -17.27 -60.83 1.48
C ARG A 245 -16.96 -62.22 0.93
N LYS A 246 -15.72 -62.45 0.46
CA LYS A 246 -15.27 -63.79 0.03
C LYS A 246 -15.37 -64.82 1.15
N HIS A 247 -15.04 -64.45 2.39
CA HIS A 247 -15.15 -65.38 3.51
C HIS A 247 -16.62 -65.74 3.81
N ARG A 248 -17.55 -64.78 3.76
CA ARG A 248 -19.00 -65.07 3.88
C ARG A 248 -19.51 -66.00 2.78
N GLU A 249 -19.06 -65.82 1.54
CA GLU A 249 -19.41 -66.71 0.43
C GLU A 249 -18.83 -68.13 0.62
N SER A 250 -17.62 -68.26 1.19
CA SER A 250 -16.99 -69.56 1.47
C SER A 250 -17.61 -70.34 2.63
N VAL A 251 -18.26 -69.64 3.59
CA VAL A 251 -18.81 -70.26 4.82
C VAL A 251 -20.28 -70.68 4.63
N GLY A 252 -20.87 -70.51 3.44
CA GLY A 252 -22.18 -71.08 3.14
C GLY A 252 -23.30 -70.54 4.03
N TYR A 253 -23.33 -69.23 4.30
CA TYR A 253 -24.48 -68.61 4.94
C TYR A 253 -25.67 -68.61 3.96
N THR A 254 -26.60 -69.56 4.17
CA THR A 254 -27.95 -69.50 3.61
C THR A 254 -28.68 -68.29 4.18
N GLU A 255 -29.07 -67.35 3.32
CA GLU A 255 -30.02 -66.30 3.67
C GLU A 255 -31.31 -66.93 4.20
N LEU A 256 -31.68 -66.55 5.43
CA LEU A 256 -33.04 -66.76 5.94
C LEU A 256 -33.97 -65.86 5.11
N LYS A 257 -34.68 -66.47 4.16
CA LYS A 257 -35.85 -65.87 3.53
C LYS A 257 -36.93 -65.71 4.60
N VAL A 258 -37.30 -64.46 4.87
CA VAL A 258 -38.59 -64.11 5.49
C VAL A 258 -39.54 -63.75 4.36
#